data_AF-A0AA51YD28-F1
#
_entry.id   AF-A0AA51YD28-F1
#
_cell.length_a   1.000
_cell.length_b   1.000
_cell.length_c   1.000
_cell.angle_alpha   90.00
_cell.angle_beta   90.00
_cell.angle_gamma   90.00
#
_symmetry.space_group_name_H-M   'P 1'
#
loop_
_entity.id
_entity.type
_entity.pdbx_description
1 polymer ?
#
loop_
_entity_poly.entity_id
_entity_poly.type
_entity_poly.pdbx_seq_one_letter_code
_entity_poly.pdbx_strand_id
1 'polypeptide(L)'
;MPDTSPTFFARLARQLMAGAAAFLALAGAAMAETVALEVAEARAGMDANSGAPALHIELSAAGRKAFGDFTIRNVGTQIDVLLDGKVLTSPYIQSPITGGSLVINGNFTAEEIEAMVARIRAGEGALVVRLPAP
;
A
#
# COMPACT_ATOMS: atom_id res chain seq x y z
N MET A 1 42.73 35.77 33.63
CA MET A 1 42.33 36.61 32.47
C MET A 1 42.10 35.67 31.30
N PRO A 2 40.93 35.65 30.62
CA PRO A 2 40.75 34.88 29.40
C PRO A 2 41.63 35.44 28.27
N ASP A 3 42.26 34.54 27.50
CA ASP A 3 43.17 34.88 26.40
C ASP A 3 42.39 35.44 25.19
N THR A 4 42.74 36.64 24.74
CA THR A 4 42.13 37.36 23.62
C THR A 4 42.94 37.24 22.32
N SER A 5 43.86 36.28 22.24
CA SER A 5 44.69 36.08 21.06
C SER A 5 43.86 35.79 19.79
N PRO A 6 44.27 36.29 18.61
CA PRO A 6 43.55 36.07 17.35
C PRO A 6 43.46 34.57 16.97
N THR A 7 44.36 33.74 17.51
CA THR A 7 44.34 32.28 17.43
C THR A 7 43.24 31.62 18.26
N PHE A 8 42.84 32.23 19.38
CA PHE A 8 41.73 31.77 20.22
C PHE A 8 40.39 31.93 19.49
N PHE A 9 40.16 33.09 18.86
CA PHE A 9 38.96 33.34 18.04
C PHE A 9 38.91 32.47 16.78
N ALA A 10 40.05 32.19 16.15
CA ALA A 10 40.13 31.27 15.02
C ALA A 10 39.78 29.81 15.40
N ARG A 11 40.05 29.38 16.64
CA ARG A 11 39.64 28.06 17.15
C ARG A 11 38.18 28.02 17.63
N LEU A 12 37.69 29.10 18.24
CA LEU A 12 36.29 29.22 18.65
C LEU A 12 35.34 29.21 17.45
N ALA A 13 35.72 29.86 16.35
CA ALA A 13 34.98 29.85 15.08
C ALA A 13 34.96 28.46 14.40
N ARG A 14 35.84 27.53 14.78
CA ARG A 14 35.87 26.16 14.25
C ARG A 14 35.12 25.14 15.12
N GLN A 15 34.70 25.52 16.33
CA GLN A 15 33.97 24.63 17.25
C GLN A 15 32.52 25.06 17.52
N LEU A 16 32.03 26.12 16.88
CA LEU A 16 30.64 26.58 16.96
C LEU A 16 29.97 26.67 15.58
N MET A 17 30.17 25.63 14.75
CA MET A 17 29.11 25.12 13.87
C MET A 17 28.62 23.83 14.54
N ALA A 18 27.77 23.92 15.56
CA ALA A 18 26.32 23.73 15.39
C ALA A 18 26.06 22.45 14.55
N GLY A 19 25.85 21.28 15.13
CA GLY A 19 24.81 21.02 16.13
C GLY A 19 23.42 21.09 15.48
N ALA A 20 23.07 20.07 14.68
CA ALA A 20 21.71 19.57 14.37
C ALA A 20 21.68 18.78 13.04
N ALA A 21 22.35 17.64 12.94
CA ALA A 21 22.10 16.70 11.83
C ALA A 21 22.35 15.22 12.20
N ALA A 22 22.57 14.90 13.48
CA ALA A 22 22.56 13.52 13.97
C ALA A 22 21.18 13.11 14.50
N PHE A 23 20.15 13.82 14.03
CA PHE A 23 18.77 13.36 13.98
C PHE A 23 18.33 13.40 12.51
N LEU A 24 19.18 12.89 11.60
CA LEU A 24 18.60 12.08 10.55
C LEU A 24 18.04 10.86 11.29
N ALA A 25 16.86 11.04 11.91
CA ALA A 25 15.97 9.93 12.10
C ALA A 25 16.01 9.25 10.74
N LEU A 26 16.57 8.05 10.70
CA LEU A 26 16.23 7.13 9.65
C LEU A 26 14.73 7.31 9.52
N ALA A 27 14.31 7.89 8.41
CA ALA A 27 12.99 7.67 7.90
C ALA A 27 12.96 6.17 7.57
N GLY A 28 13.01 5.33 8.60
CA GLY A 28 12.24 4.13 8.66
C GLY A 28 10.80 4.61 8.70
N ALA A 29 10.34 5.17 7.58
CA ALA A 29 9.01 4.86 7.15
C ALA A 29 8.93 3.35 7.33
N ALA A 30 8.14 2.91 8.30
CA ALA A 30 7.54 1.61 8.24
C ALA A 30 6.83 1.61 6.88
N MET A 31 7.54 1.22 5.83
CA MET A 31 7.01 1.18 4.49
C MET A 31 5.99 0.06 4.57
N ALA A 32 4.72 0.43 4.74
CA ALA A 32 3.63 -0.51 4.69
C ALA A 32 3.85 -1.38 3.46
N GLU A 33 4.05 -2.68 3.68
CA GLU A 33 4.29 -3.63 2.61
C GLU A 33 3.16 -3.46 1.58
N THR A 34 3.53 -3.10 0.35
CA THR A 34 2.58 -2.73 -0.71
C THR A 34 2.84 -3.62 -1.92
N VAL A 35 1.78 -4.20 -2.48
CA VAL A 35 1.84 -5.08 -3.64
C VAL A 35 0.84 -4.61 -4.69
N ALA A 36 1.34 -4.36 -5.90
CA ALA A 36 0.49 -4.13 -7.07
C ALA A 36 -0.10 -5.47 -7.54
N LEU A 37 -1.41 -5.49 -7.79
CA LEU A 37 -2.11 -6.68 -8.25
C LEU A 37 -2.18 -6.66 -9.77
N GLU A 38 -1.44 -7.57 -10.41
CA GLU A 38 -1.51 -7.76 -11.85
C GLU A 38 -2.77 -8.54 -12.22
N VAL A 39 -3.74 -7.85 -12.82
CA VAL A 39 -5.05 -8.38 -13.17
C VAL A 39 -5.01 -8.98 -14.58
N ALA A 40 -5.40 -10.25 -14.70
CA ALA A 40 -5.65 -10.89 -15.99
C ALA A 40 -7.07 -10.61 -16.49
N GLU A 41 -8.05 -10.58 -15.58
CA GLU A 41 -9.44 -10.30 -15.94
C GLU A 41 -10.18 -9.61 -14.79
N ALA A 42 -11.06 -8.68 -15.13
CA ALA A 42 -11.99 -8.03 -14.21
C ALA A 42 -13.41 -8.13 -14.77
N ARG A 43 -14.41 -8.41 -13.94
CA ARG A 43 -15.81 -8.57 -14.36
C ARG A 43 -16.75 -8.01 -13.29
N ALA A 44 -17.85 -7.41 -13.71
CA ALA A 44 -18.95 -7.11 -12.81
C ALA A 44 -19.74 -8.40 -12.55
N GLY A 45 -20.30 -8.52 -11.35
CA GLY A 45 -21.15 -9.63 -10.97
C GLY A 45 -21.88 -9.34 -9.68
N MET A 46 -22.42 -10.40 -9.07
CA MET A 46 -23.03 -10.34 -7.76
C MET A 46 -22.19 -11.15 -6.78
N ASP A 47 -22.13 -10.70 -5.53
CA ASP A 47 -21.58 -11.50 -4.44
C ASP A 47 -22.57 -12.62 -4.09
N ALA A 48 -22.07 -13.85 -3.97
CA ALA A 48 -22.92 -15.03 -3.76
C ALA A 48 -23.60 -15.04 -2.38
N ASN A 49 -23.02 -14.35 -1.39
CA ASN A 49 -23.52 -14.35 -0.02
C ASN A 49 -24.55 -13.24 0.22
N SER A 50 -24.27 -12.04 -0.27
CA SER A 50 -25.09 -10.85 -0.03
C SER A 50 -26.06 -10.53 -1.17
N GLY A 51 -25.81 -11.04 -2.39
CA GLY A 51 -26.54 -10.63 -3.59
C GLY A 51 -26.24 -9.19 -4.03
N ALA A 52 -25.27 -8.52 -3.40
CA ALA A 52 -24.86 -7.16 -3.74
C ALA A 52 -23.95 -7.13 -4.97
N PRO A 53 -23.92 -6.02 -5.72
CA PRO A 53 -22.94 -5.82 -6.79
C PRO A 53 -21.50 -6.02 -6.29
N ALA A 54 -20.69 -6.73 -7.09
CA ALA A 54 -19.32 -7.06 -6.74
C ALA A 54 -18.41 -7.05 -7.97
N LEU A 55 -17.15 -6.69 -7.74
CA LEU A 55 -16.08 -6.74 -8.71
C LEU A 55 -15.33 -8.07 -8.56
N HIS A 56 -15.43 -8.92 -9.58
CA HIS A 56 -14.72 -10.19 -9.67
C HIS A 56 -13.42 -10.00 -10.42
N ILE A 57 -12.32 -10.46 -9.84
CA ILE A 57 -10.96 -10.27 -10.36
C ILE A 57 -10.25 -11.60 -10.46
N GLU A 58 -9.68 -11.87 -11.63
CA GLU A 58 -8.70 -12.94 -11.83
C GLU A 58 -7.31 -12.32 -11.99
N LEU A 59 -6.37 -12.73 -11.16
CA LEU A 59 -4.98 -12.32 -11.25
C LEU A 59 -4.23 -13.14 -12.30
N SER A 60 -3.26 -12.49 -12.94
CA SER A 60 -2.27 -13.17 -13.76
C SER A 60 -1.41 -14.13 -12.92
N ALA A 61 -0.62 -14.98 -13.57
CA ALA A 61 0.30 -15.86 -12.85
C ALA A 61 1.28 -15.08 -11.96
N ALA A 62 1.77 -13.92 -12.44
CA ALA A 62 2.65 -13.04 -11.69
C ALA A 62 1.90 -12.39 -10.52
N GLY A 63 0.70 -11.83 -10.77
CA GLY A 63 -0.13 -11.22 -9.73
C GLY A 63 -0.52 -12.21 -8.63
N ARG A 64 -0.92 -13.42 -9.00
CA ARG A 64 -1.26 -14.51 -8.08
C ARG A 64 -0.09 -14.89 -7.19
N LYS A 65 1.12 -15.00 -7.75
CA LYS A 65 2.32 -15.30 -6.97
C LYS A 65 2.61 -14.17 -5.97
N ALA A 66 2.63 -12.93 -6.44
CA ALA A 66 2.93 -11.77 -5.59
C ALA A 66 1.91 -11.64 -4.44
N PHE A 67 0.62 -11.77 -4.74
CA PHE A 67 -0.44 -11.67 -3.74
C PHE A 67 -0.47 -12.88 -2.80
N GLY A 68 -0.21 -14.09 -3.30
CA GLY A 68 -0.08 -15.29 -2.47
C GLY A 68 1.06 -15.15 -1.46
N ASP A 69 2.25 -14.74 -1.93
CA ASP A 69 3.40 -14.52 -1.06
C ASP A 69 3.11 -13.45 0.01
N PHE A 70 2.44 -12.35 -0.38
CA PHE A 70 2.00 -11.30 0.54
C PHE A 70 1.02 -11.81 1.60
N THR A 71 -0.03 -12.53 1.20
CA THR A 71 -1.05 -13.01 2.13
C THR A 71 -0.53 -14.09 3.07
N ILE A 72 0.43 -14.93 2.65
CA ILE A 72 1.09 -15.91 3.52
C ILE A 72 1.79 -15.22 4.71
N ARG A 73 2.49 -14.11 4.47
CA ARG A 73 3.22 -13.39 5.52
C ARG A 73 2.31 -12.59 6.45
N ASN A 74 1.12 -12.24 5.98
CA ASN A 74 0.23 -11.28 6.62
C ASN A 74 -1.10 -11.91 7.07
N VAL A 75 -1.13 -13.22 7.32
CA VAL A 75 -2.32 -13.87 7.90
C VAL A 75 -2.62 -13.27 9.28
N GLY A 76 -3.89 -12.97 9.53
CA GLY A 76 -4.35 -12.37 10.78
C GLY A 76 -4.25 -10.84 10.81
N THR A 77 -3.73 -10.19 9.75
CA THR A 77 -3.65 -8.73 9.69
C THR A 77 -4.78 -8.15 8.83
N GLN A 78 -5.19 -6.92 9.17
CA GLN A 78 -6.00 -6.10 8.29
C GLN A 78 -5.15 -5.57 7.14
N ILE A 79 -5.71 -5.45 5.95
CA ILE A 79 -5.07 -4.85 4.77
C ILE A 79 -6.01 -3.85 4.12
N ASP A 80 -5.47 -2.89 3.39
CA ASP A 80 -6.23 -2.02 2.50
C ASP A 80 -6.18 -2.59 1.08
N VAL A 81 -7.34 -2.64 0.42
CA VAL A 81 -7.46 -2.87 -1.03
C VAL A 81 -7.80 -1.54 -1.69
N LEU A 82 -6.96 -1.08 -2.60
CA LEU A 82 -7.07 0.23 -3.23
C LEU A 82 -7.22 0.12 -4.73
N LEU A 83 -8.00 1.03 -5.30
CA LEU A 83 -8.01 1.32 -6.73
C LEU A 83 -7.67 2.80 -6.92
N ASP A 84 -6.58 3.07 -7.63
CA ASP A 84 -6.06 4.43 -7.90
C ASP A 84 -5.82 5.24 -6.61
N GLY A 85 -5.29 4.56 -5.59
CA GLY A 85 -4.99 5.16 -4.29
C GLY A 85 -6.22 5.43 -3.42
N LYS A 86 -7.43 5.12 -3.88
CA LYS A 86 -8.64 5.15 -3.04
C LYS A 86 -8.87 3.79 -2.42
N VAL A 87 -9.00 3.75 -1.10
CA VAL A 87 -9.35 2.52 -0.37
C VAL A 87 -10.78 2.13 -0.73
N LEU A 88 -10.92 0.92 -1.25
CA LEU A 88 -12.22 0.31 -1.56
C LEU A 88 -12.76 -0.46 -0.36
N THR A 89 -11.91 -1.26 0.27
CA THR A 89 -12.24 -2.08 1.43
C THR A 89 -10.98 -2.36 2.25
N SER A 90 -11.17 -2.65 3.54
CA SER A 90 -10.06 -2.97 4.45
C SER A 90 -10.30 -4.29 5.21
N PRO A 91 -10.25 -5.46 4.54
CA PRO A 91 -10.56 -6.76 5.14
C PRO A 91 -9.40 -7.32 5.98
N TYR A 92 -9.70 -8.35 6.76
CA TYR A 92 -8.69 -9.18 7.43
C TYR A 92 -8.31 -10.37 6.57
N ILE A 93 -7.00 -10.64 6.46
CA ILE A 93 -6.51 -11.88 5.83
C ILE A 93 -6.76 -13.04 6.80
N GLN A 94 -7.76 -13.87 6.52
CA GLN A 94 -8.09 -15.02 7.38
C GLN A 94 -7.23 -16.25 7.09
N SER A 95 -6.75 -16.40 5.86
CA SER A 95 -5.90 -17.50 5.42
C SER A 95 -5.10 -17.08 4.17
N PRO A 96 -4.02 -17.81 3.82
CA PRO A 96 -3.29 -17.55 2.59
C PRO A 96 -4.18 -17.59 1.34
N ILE A 97 -4.06 -16.60 0.46
CA ILE A 97 -4.86 -16.49 -0.77
C ILE A 97 -3.97 -16.76 -1.98
N THR A 98 -3.88 -18.04 -2.37
CA THR A 98 -3.02 -18.50 -3.47
C THR A 98 -3.77 -18.82 -4.75
N GLY A 99 -5.12 -18.79 -4.73
CA GLY A 99 -5.97 -19.14 -5.87
C GLY A 99 -5.95 -18.10 -7.00
N GLY A 100 -5.67 -16.84 -6.69
CA GLY A 100 -5.60 -15.76 -7.68
C GLY A 100 -6.95 -15.18 -8.10
N SER A 101 -8.07 -15.67 -7.56
CA SER A 101 -9.38 -15.08 -7.76
C SER A 101 -9.77 -14.25 -6.53
N LEU A 102 -10.28 -13.04 -6.75
CA LEU A 102 -10.74 -12.14 -5.70
C LEU A 102 -12.15 -11.62 -6.01
N VAL A 103 -12.90 -11.38 -4.94
CA VAL A 103 -14.19 -10.69 -5.00
C VAL A 103 -14.06 -9.44 -4.13
N ILE A 104 -14.24 -8.27 -4.75
CA ILE A 104 -14.33 -7.00 -4.04
C ILE A 104 -15.80 -6.62 -3.97
N ASN A 105 -16.33 -6.65 -2.76
CA ASN A 105 -17.71 -6.27 -2.43
C ASN A 105 -17.72 -5.12 -1.41
N GLY A 106 -18.90 -4.55 -1.19
CA GLY A 106 -19.08 -3.40 -0.30
C GLY A 106 -20.40 -2.69 -0.60
N ASN A 107 -20.50 -1.43 -0.18
CA ASN A 107 -21.67 -0.59 -0.45
C ASN A 107 -21.52 0.14 -1.80
N PHE A 108 -21.33 -0.62 -2.88
CA PHE A 108 -21.18 -0.11 -4.23
C PHE A 108 -22.46 -0.31 -5.04
N THR A 109 -22.76 0.62 -5.93
CA THR A 109 -23.81 0.43 -6.94
C THR A 109 -23.30 -0.39 -8.13
N ALA A 110 -24.21 -0.92 -8.94
CA ALA A 110 -23.83 -1.66 -10.15
C ALA A 110 -23.03 -0.76 -11.12
N GLU A 111 -23.43 0.50 -11.24
CA GLU A 111 -22.76 1.50 -12.08
C GLU A 111 -21.34 1.80 -11.60
N GLU A 112 -21.12 1.88 -10.28
CA GLU A 112 -19.79 2.05 -9.71
C GLU A 112 -18.89 0.84 -10.01
N ILE A 113 -19.42 -0.38 -9.87
CA ILE A 113 -18.69 -1.61 -10.22
C ILE A 113 -18.32 -1.62 -11.71
N GLU A 114 -19.26 -1.30 -12.60
CA GLU A 114 -18.98 -1.25 -14.05
C GLU A 114 -17.90 -0.21 -14.39
N ALA A 115 -17.94 0.96 -13.75
CA ALA A 115 -16.91 1.97 -13.92
C ALA A 115 -15.53 1.47 -13.45
N MET A 116 -15.47 0.73 -12.34
CA MET A 116 -14.22 0.11 -11.87
C MET A 116 -13.70 -0.95 -12.85
N VAL A 117 -14.57 -1.82 -13.36
CA VAL A 117 -14.23 -2.85 -14.35
C VAL A 117 -13.64 -2.22 -15.62
N ALA A 118 -14.30 -1.19 -16.15
CA ALA A 118 -13.85 -0.50 -17.36
C ALA A 118 -12.44 0.07 -17.19
N ARG A 119 -12.17 0.70 -16.05
CA ARG A 119 -10.85 1.31 -15.76
C ARG A 119 -9.75 0.27 -15.60
N ILE A 120 -10.02 -0.83 -14.91
CA ILE A 120 -9.05 -1.94 -14.75
C ILE A 120 -8.75 -2.57 -16.11
N ARG A 121 -9.77 -2.85 -16.93
CA ARG A 121 -9.60 -3.44 -18.27
C ARG A 121 -8.86 -2.52 -19.24
N ALA A 122 -9.03 -1.21 -19.11
CA ALA A 122 -8.29 -0.21 -19.89
C ALA A 122 -6.81 -0.11 -19.48
N GLY A 123 -6.39 -0.76 -18.38
CA GLY A 123 -5.04 -0.64 -17.83
C GLY A 123 -4.78 0.69 -17.11
N GLU A 124 -5.83 1.49 -16.88
CA GLU A 124 -5.76 2.78 -16.18
C GLU A 124 -5.99 2.63 -14.68
N GLY A 125 -6.68 1.56 -14.26
CA GLY A 125 -6.96 1.26 -12.87
C GLY A 125 -5.81 0.54 -12.18
N ALA A 126 -5.11 1.22 -11.28
CA ALA A 126 -4.06 0.63 -10.47
C ALA A 126 -4.65 -0.04 -9.22
N LEU A 127 -4.78 -1.37 -9.26
CA LEU A 127 -5.23 -2.17 -8.13
C LEU A 127 -4.04 -2.54 -7.23
N VAL A 128 -4.13 -2.18 -5.95
CA VAL A 128 -3.03 -2.32 -5.00
C VAL A 128 -3.55 -2.88 -3.68
N VAL A 129 -2.76 -3.73 -3.03
CA VAL A 129 -2.98 -4.12 -1.63
C VAL A 129 -1.83 -3.61 -0.78
N ARG A 130 -2.11 -3.19 0.45
CA ARG A 130 -1.07 -2.81 1.41
C ARG A 130 -1.47 -3.08 2.85
N LEU A 131 -0.48 -3.10 3.72
CA LEU A 131 -0.75 -2.96 5.16
C LEU A 131 -1.26 -1.54 5.46
N PRO A 132 -2.21 -1.37 6.40
CA PRO A 132 -2.64 -0.05 6.84
C PRO A 132 -1.44 0.71 7.42
N ALA A 133 -1.43 2.03 7.25
CA ALA A 133 -0.46 2.85 7.94
C ALA A 133 -0.68 2.74 9.47
N PRO A 134 0.40 2.70 10.27
CA PRO A 134 0.32 2.66 11.74
C PRO A 134 -0.30 3.93 12.33
#